data_AF-A0A0B2V330-F1
#
_entry.id   AF-A0A0B2V330-F1
#
_cell.length_a   1.000
_cell.length_b   1.000
_cell.length_c   1.000
_cell.angle_alpha   90.00
_cell.angle_beta   90.00
_cell.angle_gamma   90.00
#
_symmetry.space_group_name_H-M   'P 1'
#
loop_
_entity.id
_entity.type
_entity.pdbx_description
1 polymer ?
#
loop_
_entity_poly.entity_id
_entity_poly.type
_entity_poly.pdbx_seq_one_letter_code
_entity_poly.pdbx_strand_id
1 'polypeptide(L)'
;MRQMMRKYYLKLQNLNQAMVAEHRVRCNNHEQLLRTLRELNKTIEKGARLRVGDPASKVVAACRNAIAEENFDMLPKIILFGV
;
A
#
# COMPACT_ATOMS: atom_id res chain seq x y z
N MET A 1 -40.59 -28.07 0.73
CA MET A 1 -39.43 -27.80 1.62
C MET A 1 -38.08 -28.28 1.07
N ARG A 2 -37.86 -29.57 0.72
CA ARG A 2 -36.53 -30.08 0.31
C ARG A 2 -35.87 -29.36 -0.89
N GLN A 3 -36.64 -29.01 -1.92
CA GLN A 3 -36.11 -28.28 -3.08
C GLN A 3 -35.64 -26.86 -2.73
N MET A 4 -36.33 -26.22 -1.79
CA MET A 4 -36.00 -24.87 -1.33
C MET A 4 -34.71 -24.86 -0.51
N MET A 5 -34.52 -25.85 0.38
CA MET A 5 -33.26 -26.06 1.10
C MET A 5 -32.08 -26.27 0.13
N ARG A 6 -32.24 -27.13 -0.88
CA ARG A 6 -31.19 -27.37 -1.89
C ARG A 6 -30.80 -26.08 -2.63
N LYS A 7 -31.78 -25.24 -2.99
CA LYS A 7 -31.54 -23.95 -3.64
C LYS A 7 -30.75 -22.98 -2.75
N TYR A 8 -31.08 -22.91 -1.46
CA TYR A 8 -30.33 -22.07 -0.51
C TYR A 8 -28.91 -22.57 -0.27
N TYR A 9 -28.71 -23.88 -0.16
CA TYR A 9 -27.36 -24.47 -0.04
C TYR A 9 -26.49 -24.17 -1.26
N LEU A 10 -27.03 -24.28 -2.48
CA LEU A 10 -26.30 -23.92 -3.69
C LEU A 10 -25.92 -22.43 -3.72
N LYS A 11 -26.83 -21.54 -3.30
CA LYS A 11 -26.52 -20.10 -3.18
C LYS A 11 -25.42 -19.85 -2.16
N LEU A 12 -25.48 -20.51 -1.01
CA LEU A 12 -24.46 -20.39 0.04
C LEU A 12 -23.09 -20.88 -0.47
N GLN A 13 -23.07 -22.00 -1.18
CA GLN A 13 -21.84 -22.54 -1.76
C GLN A 13 -21.24 -21.58 -2.78
N ASN A 14 -22.04 -21.01 -3.68
CA ASN A 14 -21.59 -20.03 -4.67
C ASN A 14 -21.05 -18.77 -3.99
N LEU A 15 -21.74 -18.26 -2.96
CA LEU A 15 -21.31 -17.09 -2.22
C LEU A 15 -20.01 -17.35 -1.46
N ASN A 16 -19.87 -18.53 -0.85
CA ASN A 16 -18.65 -18.89 -0.15
C ASN A 16 -17.46 -19.00 -1.12
N GLN A 17 -17.66 -19.58 -2.31
CA GLN A 17 -16.62 -19.66 -3.33
C GLN A 17 -16.20 -18.25 -3.80
N ALA A 18 -17.17 -17.36 -4.05
CA ALA A 18 -16.89 -15.98 -4.42
C ALA A 18 -16.13 -15.24 -3.30
N MET A 19 -16.57 -15.38 -2.05
CA MET A 19 -15.92 -14.77 -0.89
C MET A 19 -14.47 -15.24 -0.72
N VAL A 20 -14.20 -16.54 -0.86
CA VAL A 20 -12.85 -17.08 -0.77
C VAL A 20 -11.96 -16.54 -1.90
N ALA A 21 -12.49 -16.42 -3.12
CA ALA A 21 -11.76 -15.86 -4.25
C ALA A 21 -11.42 -14.38 -4.03
N GLU A 22 -12.39 -13.55 -3.63
CA GLU A 22 -12.17 -12.14 -3.32
C GLU A 22 -11.23 -11.94 -2.14
N HIS A 23 -11.33 -12.79 -1.11
CA HIS A 23 -10.43 -12.74 0.04
C HIS A 23 -8.99 -13.02 -0.39
N ARG A 24 -8.76 -14.01 -1.26
CA ARG A 24 -7.43 -14.28 -1.82
C ARG A 24 -6.87 -13.08 -2.58
N VAL A 25 -7.70 -12.42 -3.40
CA VAL A 25 -7.31 -11.19 -4.12
C VAL A 25 -6.95 -10.09 -3.12
N ARG A 26 -7.77 -9.88 -2.09
CA ARG A 26 -7.52 -8.88 -1.04
C ARG A 26 -6.20 -9.13 -0.31
N CYS A 27 -5.92 -10.38 0.05
CA CYS A 27 -4.66 -10.74 0.71
C CYS A 27 -3.45 -10.46 -0.18
N ASN A 28 -3.51 -10.83 -1.46
CA ASN A 28 -2.45 -10.53 -2.42
C ASN A 28 -2.22 -9.02 -2.56
N ASN A 29 -3.30 -8.25 -2.74
CA ASN A 29 -3.21 -6.79 -2.85
C ASN A 29 -2.63 -6.15 -1.57
N HIS A 30 -3.01 -6.67 -0.41
CA HIS A 30 -2.49 -6.20 0.87
C HIS A 30 -0.99 -6.47 1.02
N GLU A 31 -0.54 -7.67 0.66
CA GLU A 31 0.88 -8.02 0.68
C GLU A 31 1.70 -7.15 -0.27
N GLN A 32 1.21 -6.94 -1.49
CA GLN A 32 1.85 -6.07 -2.48
C GLN A 32 1.92 -4.62 -1.97
N LEU A 33 0.81 -4.09 -1.43
CA LEU A 33 0.77 -2.73 -0.86
C LEU A 33 1.80 -2.57 0.27
N LEU A 34 1.84 -3.50 1.22
CA LEU A 34 2.80 -3.45 2.32
C LEU A 34 4.25 -3.52 1.81
N ARG A 35 4.52 -4.34 0.79
CA ARG A 35 5.83 -4.41 0.16
C ARG A 35 6.22 -3.05 -0.45
N THR A 36 5.34 -2.45 -1.25
CA THR A 36 5.58 -1.15 -1.89
C THR A 36 5.80 -0.04 -0.85
N LEU A 37 5.02 -0.01 0.23
CA LEU A 37 5.20 0.98 1.31
C LEU A 37 6.54 0.81 2.05
N ARG A 38 6.99 -0.43 2.27
CA ARG A 38 8.33 -0.69 2.83
C ARG A 38 9.43 -0.24 1.89
N GLU A 39 9.29 -0.51 0.59
CA GLU A 39 10.25 -0.08 -0.43
C GLU A 39 10.31 1.46 -0.51
N LEU A 40 9.17 2.15 -0.47
CA LEU A 40 9.09 3.61 -0.43
C LEU A 40 9.82 4.19 0.79
N ASN A 41 9.55 3.66 1.98
CA ASN A 41 10.24 4.10 3.21
C ASN A 41 11.76 3.90 3.13
N LYS A 42 12.21 2.76 2.60
CA LYS A 42 13.65 2.49 2.37
C LYS A 42 14.25 3.48 1.37
N THR A 43 13.53 3.84 0.32
CA THR A 43 13.98 4.82 -0.69
C THR A 43 14.15 6.21 -0.08
N ILE A 44 13.19 6.66 0.73
CA ILE A 44 13.27 7.94 1.46
C ILE A 44 14.48 7.93 2.41
N GLU A 45 14.65 6.87 3.18
CA GLU A 45 15.78 6.72 4.12
C GLU A 45 17.13 6.68 3.40
N LYS A 46 17.22 6.00 2.25
CA LYS A 46 18.42 6.05 1.39
C LYS A 46 18.72 7.46 0.91
N GLY A 47 17.70 8.20 0.46
CA GLY A 47 17.85 9.61 0.06
C GLY A 47 18.33 10.51 1.20
N ALA A 48 17.84 10.28 2.42
CA ALA A 48 18.27 11.00 3.61
C ALA A 48 19.74 10.68 3.99
N ARG A 49 20.15 9.41 3.89
CA ARG A 49 21.53 8.96 4.19
C ARG A 49 22.60 9.52 3.25
N LEU A 50 22.21 10.04 2.09
CA LEU A 50 23.13 10.78 1.19
C LEU A 50 23.47 12.18 1.72
N ARG A 51 22.84 12.61 2.82
CA ARG A 51 23.00 13.93 3.44
C ARG A 51 23.43 13.75 4.91
N VAL A 52 24.00 14.80 5.50
CA VAL A 52 24.52 14.77 6.89
C VAL A 52 23.87 15.87 7.71
N GLY A 53 23.41 15.55 8.91
CA GLY A 53 22.81 16.51 9.85
C GLY A 53 21.42 16.99 9.42
N ASP A 54 21.12 18.26 9.67
CA ASP A 54 19.79 18.86 9.43
C ASP A 54 19.20 18.60 8.03
N PRO A 55 19.96 18.69 6.91
CA PRO A 55 19.43 18.38 5.58
C PRO A 55 18.86 16.97 5.43
N ALA A 56 19.42 15.97 6.14
CA ALA A 56 18.88 14.60 6.11
C ALA A 56 17.49 14.54 6.74
N SER A 57 17.32 15.17 7.91
CA SER A 57 16.05 15.27 8.62
C SER A 57 15.00 16.05 7.81
N LYS A 58 15.41 17.15 7.15
CA LYS A 58 14.51 17.96 6.30
C LYS A 58 13.96 17.16 5.12
N VAL A 59 14.78 16.35 4.46
CA VAL A 59 14.33 15.49 3.35
C VAL A 59 13.29 14.48 3.82
N VAL A 60 13.50 13.84 4.97
CA VAL A 60 12.52 12.89 5.53
C VAL A 60 11.19 13.60 5.83
N ALA A 61 11.24 14.78 6.46
CA ALA A 61 10.05 15.56 6.77
C ALA A 61 9.31 16.00 5.49
N ALA A 62 10.01 16.53 4.50
CA ALA A 62 9.43 16.97 3.24
C ALA A 62 8.82 15.81 2.44
N CYS A 63 9.47 14.65 2.39
CA CYS A 63 8.89 13.46 1.76
C CYS A 63 7.60 13.02 2.45
N ARG A 64 7.54 13.07 3.80
CA ARG A 64 6.31 12.75 4.54
C ARG A 64 5.19 13.75 4.29
N ASN A 65 5.51 15.04 4.22
CA ASN A 65 4.53 16.08 3.89
C ASN A 65 4.01 15.91 2.46
N ALA A 66 4.89 15.66 1.49
CA ALA A 66 4.48 15.41 0.10
C ALA A 66 3.55 14.19 -0.02
N ILE A 67 3.75 13.14 0.79
CA ILE A 67 2.83 11.99 0.85
C ILE A 67 1.49 12.40 1.46
N ALA A 68 1.49 13.18 2.55
CA ALA A 68 0.26 13.64 3.20
C ALA A 68 -0.57 14.58 2.33
N GLU A 69 0.09 15.35 1.46
CA GLU A 69 -0.54 16.26 0.48
C GLU A 69 -0.85 15.57 -0.86
N GLU A 70 -0.63 14.26 -0.97
CA GLU A 70 -0.80 13.47 -2.21
C GLU A 70 0.01 13.99 -3.41
N ASN A 71 1.08 14.75 -3.15
CA ASN A 71 1.96 15.34 -4.16
C ASN A 71 3.13 14.42 -4.50
N PHE A 72 2.84 13.33 -5.21
CA PHE A 72 3.83 12.31 -5.53
C PHE A 72 4.89 12.76 -6.55
N ASP A 73 4.59 13.77 -7.37
CA ASP A 73 5.55 14.36 -8.32
C ASP A 73 6.70 15.08 -7.60
N MET A 74 6.48 15.48 -6.35
CA MET A 74 7.47 16.17 -5.54
C MET A 74 8.46 15.22 -4.85
N LEU A 75 8.07 13.96 -4.58
CA LEU A 75 8.94 12.96 -3.94
C LEU A 75 10.29 12.78 -4.66
N PRO A 76 10.35 12.50 -5.98
CA PRO A 76 11.63 12.34 -6.66
C PRO A 76 12.44 13.64 -6.67
N LYS A 77 11.78 14.81 -6.76
CA LYS A 77 12.44 16.12 -6.72
C LYS A 77 13.12 16.37 -5.37
N ILE A 78 12.40 16.11 -4.27
CA ILE A 78 12.94 16.23 -2.90
C ILE A 78 14.12 15.29 -2.69
N ILE A 79 14.00 14.03 -3.15
CA ILE A 79 15.06 13.03 -2.96
C ILE A 79 16.32 13.41 -3.75
N LEU A 80 16.17 13.80 -5.01
CA LEU A 80 17.28 14.11 -5.91
C LEU A 80 17.94 15.47 -5.60
N PHE A 81 17.15 16.52 -5.39
CA PHE A 81 17.65 17.89 -5.28
C PHE A 81 17.67 18.43 -3.85
N GLY A 82 16.88 17.85 -2.94
CA GLY A 82 16.76 18.30 -1.55
C GLY A 82 15.56 19.23 -1.33
N VAL A 83 15.59 19.91 -0.18
CA VAL A 83 14.60 20.88 0.30
C VAL A 83 15.28 22.21 0.51
#